data_AF-A0A662GIQ0-F1
#
_entry.id   AF-A0A662GIQ0-F1
#
_cell.length_a   1.000
_cell.length_b   1.000
_cell.length_c   1.000
_cell.angle_alpha   90.00
_cell.angle_beta   90.00
_cell.angle_gamma   90.00
#
_symmetry.space_group_name_H-M   'P 1'
#
loop_
_entity.id
_entity.type
_entity.pdbx_description
1 polymer ?
#
loop_
_entity_poly.entity_id
_entity_poly.type
_entity_poly.pdbx_seq_one_letter_code
_entity_poly.pdbx_strand_id
1 'polypeptide(L)'
;MYNIIHLVMYLKVVQTLVPEELHRKIVEIAKKEKKSIKEIVREALEEWIIWKSDVEEDTFLSFKPVDFGVETDSSKLEALIYGETRK
;
A
#
# COMPACT_ATOMS: atom_id res chain seq x y z
N MET A 1 -2.74 -11.79 32.20
CA MET A 1 -3.23 -12.74 31.19
C MET A 1 -4.23 -11.99 30.32
N TYR A 2 -3.78 -11.41 29.20
CA TYR A 2 -4.64 -10.54 28.40
C TYR A 2 -5.64 -11.39 27.61
N ASN A 3 -6.91 -11.05 27.82
CA ASN A 3 -8.07 -11.73 27.30
C ASN A 3 -8.16 -11.51 25.78
N ILE A 4 -7.87 -12.55 24.99
CA ILE A 4 -7.84 -12.54 23.51
C ILE A 4 -9.23 -12.22 22.92
N ILE A 5 -10.29 -12.21 23.75
CA ILE A 5 -11.68 -12.04 23.32
C ILE A 5 -12.01 -10.57 22.95
N HIS A 6 -11.16 -9.59 23.29
CA HIS A 6 -11.42 -8.17 22.98
C HIS A 6 -10.93 -7.68 21.61
N LEU A 7 -10.51 -8.56 20.70
CA LEU A 7 -10.36 -8.21 19.28
C LEU A 7 -11.69 -8.45 18.54
N VAL A 8 -12.78 -7.86 19.04
CA VAL A 8 -13.96 -7.66 18.19
C VAL A 8 -13.56 -6.57 17.19
N MET A 9 -13.20 -6.97 15.98
CA MET A 9 -13.12 -6.07 14.85
C MET A 9 -14.48 -5.36 14.74
N TYR A 10 -14.53 -4.07 15.05
CA TYR A 10 -15.73 -3.27 14.91
C TYR A 10 -16.06 -3.08 13.42
N LEU A 11 -16.69 -4.08 12.81
CA LEU A 11 -17.17 -4.00 11.43
C LEU A 11 -18.25 -2.90 11.34
N LYS A 12 -18.04 -1.93 10.47
CA LYS A 12 -19.01 -0.87 10.15
C LYS A 12 -19.58 -1.11 8.76
N VAL A 13 -20.86 -0.80 8.59
CA VAL A 13 -21.55 -0.86 7.29
C VAL A 13 -21.61 0.53 6.71
N VAL A 14 -21.05 0.70 5.51
CA VAL A 14 -21.17 1.91 4.70
C VAL A 14 -22.19 1.65 3.60
N GLN A 15 -23.21 2.50 3.49
CA GLN A 15 -24.21 2.44 2.43
C GLN A 15 -24.18 3.75 1.66
N THR A 16 -24.24 3.66 0.33
CA THR A 16 -24.28 4.83 -0.55
C THR A 16 -25.09 4.50 -1.80
N LEU A 17 -25.66 5.52 -2.42
CA LEU A 17 -26.31 5.41 -3.72
C LEU A 17 -25.26 5.53 -4.82
N VAL A 18 -25.31 4.62 -5.80
CA VAL A 18 -24.43 4.63 -6.96
C VAL A 18 -25.24 4.68 -8.24
N PRO A 19 -24.74 5.30 -9.32
CA PRO A 19 -25.37 5.21 -10.63
C PRO A 19 -25.54 3.75 -11.08
N GLU A 20 -26.61 3.46 -11.79
CA GLU A 20 -26.93 2.11 -12.28
C GLU A 20 -25.78 1.53 -13.13
N GLU A 21 -25.16 2.35 -13.98
CA GLU A 21 -24.02 1.93 -14.79
C GLU A 21 -22.81 1.50 -13.95
N LEU A 22 -22.54 2.19 -12.84
CA LEU A 22 -21.45 1.83 -11.95
C LEU A 22 -21.75 0.49 -11.26
N HIS A 23 -22.98 0.31 -10.78
CA HIS A 23 -23.42 -0.96 -10.21
C HIS A 23 -23.28 -2.11 -11.23
N ARG A 24 -23.71 -1.90 -12.48
CA ARG A 24 -23.59 -2.91 -13.56
C ARG A 24 -22.13 -3.33 -13.78
N LYS A 25 -21.20 -2.37 -13.86
CA LYS A 25 -19.77 -2.66 -14.01
C LYS A 25 -19.20 -3.46 -12.83
N ILE A 26 -19.57 -3.10 -11.60
CA ILE A 26 -19.15 -3.84 -10.41
C ILE A 26 -19.67 -5.29 -10.44
N VAL A 27 -20.92 -5.50 -10.87
CA VAL A 27 -21.51 -6.84 -11.03
C VAL A 27 -20.76 -7.67 -12.07
N GLU A 28 -20.39 -7.09 -13.20
CA GLU A 28 -19.62 -7.77 -14.26
C GLU A 28 -18.24 -8.21 -13.77
N ILE A 29 -17.55 -7.34 -13.04
CA ILE A 29 -16.25 -7.63 -12.42
C ILE A 29 -16.40 -8.76 -11.39
N ALA A 30 -17.38 -8.66 -10.49
CA ALA A 30 -17.65 -9.67 -9.47
C ALA A 30 -17.89 -11.06 -10.08
N LYS A 31 -18.66 -11.13 -11.18
CA LYS A 31 -18.89 -12.38 -11.93
C LYS A 31 -17.58 -12.93 -12.52
N LYS A 32 -16.75 -12.06 -13.12
CA LYS A 32 -15.47 -12.46 -13.73
C LYS A 32 -14.49 -13.01 -12.69
N GLU A 33 -14.41 -12.34 -11.54
CA GLU A 33 -13.51 -12.69 -10.43
C GLU A 33 -14.06 -13.80 -9.52
N LYS A 34 -15.31 -14.25 -9.74
CA LYS A 34 -16.03 -15.22 -8.89
C LYS A 34 -16.10 -14.79 -7.41
N LYS A 35 -16.18 -13.48 -7.16
CA LYS A 35 -16.30 -12.87 -5.82
C LYS A 35 -17.67 -12.23 -5.64
N SER A 36 -18.07 -11.99 -4.40
CA SER A 36 -19.25 -11.17 -4.12
C SER A 36 -18.99 -9.70 -4.41
N ILE A 37 -20.05 -8.94 -4.71
CA ILE A 37 -19.99 -7.47 -4.86
C ILE A 37 -19.36 -6.82 -3.62
N LYS A 38 -19.64 -7.34 -2.42
CA LYS A 38 -19.11 -6.81 -1.16
C LYS A 38 -17.59 -6.97 -1.06
N GLU A 39 -17.05 -8.09 -1.55
CA GLU A 39 -15.61 -8.33 -1.58
C GLU A 39 -14.93 -7.41 -2.59
N ILE A 40 -15.45 -7.32 -3.81
CA ILE A 40 -14.90 -6.41 -4.84
C ILE A 40 -14.91 -4.96 -4.37
N VAL A 41 -16.01 -4.48 -3.79
CA VAL A 41 -16.08 -3.10 -3.28
C VAL A 41 -15.13 -2.90 -2.10
N ARG A 42 -14.96 -3.88 -1.22
CA ARG A 42 -14.00 -3.80 -0.11
C ARG A 42 -12.57 -3.71 -0.63
N GLU A 43 -12.17 -4.62 -1.52
CA GLU A 43 -10.84 -4.65 -2.12
C GLU A 43 -10.53 -3.36 -2.87
N ALA A 44 -11.46 -2.88 -3.69
CA ALA A 44 -11.30 -1.62 -4.42
C ALA A 44 -11.16 -0.41 -3.49
N LEU A 45 -11.88 -0.39 -2.36
CA LEU A 45 -11.73 0.66 -1.35
C LEU A 45 -10.37 0.58 -0.63
N GLU A 46 -9.92 -0.62 -0.27
CA GLU A 46 -8.61 -0.84 0.35
C GLU A 46 -7.47 -0.40 -0.58
N GLU A 47 -7.51 -0.82 -1.85
CA GLU A 47 -6.54 -0.39 -2.86
C GLU A 47 -6.57 1.11 -3.11
N TRP A 48 -7.77 1.70 -3.19
CA TRP A 48 -7.91 3.14 -3.36
C TRP A 48 -7.36 3.92 -2.16
N ILE A 49 -7.59 3.45 -0.92
CA ILE A 49 -7.01 4.03 0.29
C ILE A 49 -5.49 3.93 0.21
N ILE A 50 -4.92 2.76 -0.08
CA ILE A 50 -3.46 2.60 -0.20
C ILE A 50 -2.88 3.57 -1.24
N TRP A 51 -3.56 3.76 -2.37
CA TRP A 51 -3.13 4.68 -3.42
C TRP A 51 -3.29 6.17 -3.04
N LYS A 52 -4.23 6.49 -2.14
CA LYS A 52 -4.53 7.87 -1.70
C LYS A 52 -3.87 8.28 -0.41
N SER A 53 -3.55 7.33 0.45
CA SER A 53 -2.60 7.51 1.52
C SER A 53 -1.28 7.79 0.83
N ASP A 54 -0.86 9.06 0.82
CA ASP A 54 0.55 9.36 0.69
C ASP A 54 1.29 8.41 1.62
N VAL A 55 2.45 7.93 1.18
CA VAL A 55 3.39 7.23 2.05
C VAL A 55 3.82 8.24 3.11
N GLU A 56 2.95 8.52 4.08
CA GLU A 56 3.25 9.34 5.25
C GLU A 56 4.29 8.55 6.01
N GLU A 57 5.53 8.96 5.75
CA GLU A 57 6.77 8.50 6.35
C GLU A 57 6.88 6.97 6.34
N ASP A 58 7.36 6.43 5.21
CA ASP A 58 8.02 5.13 5.25
C ASP A 58 9.05 5.19 6.38
N THR A 59 8.79 4.48 7.48
CA THR A 59 9.70 4.42 8.62
C THR A 59 11.10 4.00 8.17
N PHE A 60 11.20 3.25 7.07
CA PHE A 60 12.47 2.89 6.44
C PHE A 60 13.25 4.11 5.90
N LEU A 61 12.56 5.16 5.46
CA LEU A 61 13.13 6.39 4.91
C LEU A 61 13.26 7.52 5.93
N SER A 62 12.61 7.42 7.11
CA SER A 62 12.66 8.44 8.17
C SER A 62 13.79 8.25 9.20
N PHE A 63 14.64 7.23 9.03
CA PHE A 63 15.82 7.07 9.86
C PHE A 63 16.78 8.23 9.63
N LYS A 64 17.14 8.96 10.70
CA LYS A 64 18.29 9.86 10.66
C LYS A 64 19.51 9.05 10.21
N PRO A 65 20.32 9.56 9.27
CA PRO A 65 21.53 8.87 8.85
C PRO A 65 22.36 8.53 10.09
N VAL A 66 22.60 7.23 10.28
CA VAL A 66 23.49 6.75 11.34
C VAL A 66 24.89 7.04 10.86
N ASP A 67 25.59 7.93 11.58
CA ASP A 67 27.02 8.10 11.36
C ASP A 67 27.73 6.81 11.81
N PHE A 68 28.24 6.06 10.85
CA PHE A 68 28.97 4.82 11.10
C PHE A 68 30.37 5.07 11.68
N GLY A 69 30.78 6.34 11.85
CA GLY A 69 32.06 6.74 12.45
C GLY A 69 33.27 6.41 11.55
N VAL A 70 33.01 6.11 10.28
CA VAL A 70 34.03 5.84 9.26
C VAL A 70 33.91 6.90 8.17
N GLU A 71 35.04 7.52 7.81
CA GLU A 71 35.09 8.42 6.65
C GLU A 71 34.71 7.63 5.41
N THR A 72 33.48 7.83 4.95
CA THR A 72 32.96 7.14 3.77
C THR A 72 33.35 7.96 2.55
N ASP A 73 34.44 7.57 1.88
CA ASP A 73 34.81 8.14 0.58
C ASP A 73 33.84 7.63 -0.50
N SER A 74 32.80 8.41 -0.75
CA SER A 74 31.76 8.11 -1.73
C SER A 74 32.20 8.36 -3.18
N SER A 75 33.40 8.90 -3.41
CA SER A 75 33.86 9.36 -4.73
C SER A 75 33.94 8.25 -5.78
N LYS A 76 33.99 6.98 -5.35
CA LYS A 76 34.09 5.80 -6.23
C LYS A 76 32.83 4.95 -6.28
N LEU A 77 31.76 5.34 -5.57
CA LEU A 77 30.52 4.54 -5.49
C LEU A 77 29.88 4.35 -6.86
N GLU A 78 29.78 5.42 -7.64
CA GLU A 78 29.20 5.38 -8.99
C GLU A 78 29.93 4.39 -9.90
N ALA A 79 31.26 4.39 -9.90
CA ALA A 79 32.07 3.49 -10.70
C ALA A 79 31.96 2.01 -10.23
N LEU A 80 31.78 1.77 -8.93
CA LEU A 80 31.60 0.42 -8.38
C LEU A 80 30.22 -0.16 -8.70
N ILE A 81 29.16 0.64 -8.59
CA ILE A 81 27.78 0.19 -8.76
C ILE A 81 27.42 0.07 -10.25
N TYR A 82 27.77 1.08 -11.05
CA TYR A 82 27.35 1.17 -12.45
C TYR A 82 28.47 0.86 -13.45
N GLY A 83 29.69 0.60 -12.97
CA GLY A 83 30.88 0.46 -13.80
C GLY A 83 31.40 1.82 -14.30
N GLU A 84 32.67 1.87 -14.70
CA GLU A 84 33.16 3.02 -15.44
C GLU A 84 32.36 3.16 -16.73
N THR A 85 31.65 4.27 -16.89
CA THR A 85 30.99 4.60 -18.16
C THR A 85 32.09 4.69 -19.20
N ARG A 86 32.24 3.63 -20.01
CA ARG A 86 33.15 3.63 -21.14
C ARG A 86 32.66 4.72 -22.10
N LYS A 87 33.41 5.81 -22.18
CA LYS A 87 33.28 6.80 -23.26
C LYS A 87 33.75 6.19 -24.57
#